data_AF-A0AA36DRH6-F1
#
_entry.id   AF-A0AA36DRH6-F1
#
_cell.length_a   1.000
_cell.length_b   1.000
_cell.length_c   1.000
_cell.angle_alpha   90.00
_cell.angle_beta   90.00
_cell.angle_gamma   90.00
#
_symmetry.space_group_name_H-M   'P 1'
#
loop_
_entity.id
_entity.type
_entity.pdbx_description
1 polymer ?
#
loop_
_entity_poly.entity_id
_entity_poly.type
_entity_poly.pdbx_seq_one_letter_code
_entity_poly.pdbx_strand_id
1 'polypeptide(L)'
;MKLAETDESLDAFHEYLNFEKEKDDPARIQSFYDRMLDKHLDDENIWFDYGQWCETKLKIHSITCRVYKRAVRHCPYSCALWQQTLLALERSGSPVEEIDGMWISAQETISTLEDGRALYRTYLYMLRRRADATDKDFQKMTLVFEDGAKALFPSEGVLGFVR
;
A
#
# COMPACT_ATOMS: atom_id res chain seq x y z
N MET A 1 -18.92 30.45 -14.93
CA MET A 1 -17.52 30.86 -14.70
C MET A 1 -16.67 29.78 -15.35
N LYS A 2 -16.05 30.09 -16.51
CA LYS A 2 -15.12 29.20 -17.21
C LYS A 2 -13.89 29.07 -16.31
N LEU A 3 -13.72 27.93 -15.65
CA LEU A 3 -12.44 27.63 -15.01
C LEU A 3 -11.48 27.33 -16.14
N ALA A 4 -10.68 28.35 -16.44
CA ALA A 4 -9.63 28.29 -17.43
C ALA A 4 -8.69 27.13 -17.09
N GLU A 5 -8.28 26.44 -18.15
CA GLU A 5 -7.19 25.49 -18.24
C GLU A 5 -5.86 26.20 -17.89
N THR A 6 -5.68 26.57 -16.63
CA THR A 6 -4.49 27.28 -16.18
C THR A 6 -3.99 26.66 -14.89
N ASP A 7 -3.35 25.50 -15.01
CA ASP A 7 -1.90 25.33 -14.80
C ASP A 7 -1.62 23.82 -14.70
N GLU A 8 -0.84 23.28 -15.63
CA GLU A 8 -0.50 21.85 -15.71
C GLU A 8 0.60 21.46 -14.71
N SER A 9 0.83 22.26 -13.67
CA SER A 9 1.82 21.98 -12.63
C SER A 9 1.20 21.15 -11.50
N LEU A 10 1.94 20.14 -11.03
CA LEU A 10 1.57 19.34 -9.85
C LEU A 10 1.30 20.25 -8.63
N ASP A 11 2.00 21.38 -8.53
CA ASP A 11 1.84 22.36 -7.45
C ASP A 11 0.44 23.00 -7.46
N ALA A 12 -0.03 23.47 -8.62
CA ALA A 12 -1.39 24.02 -8.76
C ALA A 12 -2.46 22.97 -8.42
N PHE A 13 -2.20 21.70 -8.74
CA PHE A 13 -3.09 20.61 -8.34
C PHE A 13 -3.10 20.40 -6.83
N HIS A 14 -1.95 20.44 -6.15
CA HIS A 14 -1.89 20.32 -4.69
C HIS A 14 -2.58 21.48 -3.98
N GLU A 15 -2.39 22.72 -4.44
CA GLU A 15 -3.08 23.89 -3.91
C GLU A 15 -4.60 23.75 -4.03
N TYR A 16 -5.08 23.36 -5.20
CA TYR A 16 -6.51 23.19 -5.41
C TYR A 16 -7.08 21.99 -4.64
N LEU A 17 -6.35 20.88 -4.53
CA LEU A 17 -6.76 19.73 -3.71
C LEU A 17 -6.91 20.13 -2.24
N ASN A 18 -5.99 20.94 -1.70
CA ASN A 18 -6.09 21.42 -0.33
C ASN A 18 -7.35 22.28 -0.12
N PHE A 19 -7.67 23.15 -1.08
CA PHE A 19 -8.91 23.92 -1.07
C PHE A 19 -10.17 23.03 -1.13
N GLU A 20 -10.19 21.95 -1.92
CA GLU A 20 -11.32 21.01 -1.92
C GLU A 20 -11.39 20.20 -0.61
N LYS A 21 -10.24 19.83 -0.01
CA LYS A 21 -10.19 19.17 1.32
C LYS A 21 -10.76 20.06 2.43
N GLU A 22 -10.60 21.38 2.35
CA GLU A 22 -11.22 22.33 3.28
C GLU A 22 -12.74 22.37 3.18
N LYS A 23 -13.29 22.11 1.99
CA LYS A 23 -14.74 22.07 1.75
C LYS A 23 -15.40 20.75 2.17
N ASP A 24 -14.58 19.72 2.43
CA ASP A 24 -14.99 18.42 2.95
C ASP A 24 -16.12 17.73 2.16
N ASP A 25 -16.10 17.86 0.83
CA ASP A 25 -16.97 17.10 -0.08
C ASP A 25 -16.23 15.85 -0.58
N PRO A 26 -16.58 14.64 -0.08
CA PRO A 26 -15.85 13.42 -0.42
C PRO A 26 -15.92 13.03 -1.88
N ALA A 27 -17.00 13.38 -2.59
CA ALA A 27 -17.15 13.04 -4.01
C ALA A 27 -16.23 13.92 -4.86
N ARG A 28 -16.16 15.20 -4.54
CA ARG A 28 -15.25 16.15 -5.22
C ARG A 28 -13.79 15.81 -4.96
N ILE A 29 -13.43 15.49 -3.72
CA ILE A 29 -12.05 15.12 -3.35
C ILE A 29 -11.63 13.84 -4.08
N GLN A 30 -12.45 12.78 -4.07
CA GLN A 30 -12.17 11.55 -4.83
C GLN A 30 -12.02 11.82 -6.33
N SER A 31 -12.94 12.60 -6.92
CA SER A 31 -12.84 13.00 -8.34
C SER A 31 -11.59 13.81 -8.64
N PHE A 32 -11.06 14.56 -7.67
CA PHE A 32 -9.81 15.29 -7.82
C PHE A 32 -8.61 14.33 -7.86
N TYR A 33 -8.53 13.39 -6.92
CA TYR A 33 -7.51 12.35 -6.93
C TYR A 33 -7.55 11.48 -8.19
N ASP A 34 -8.73 11.07 -8.64
CA ASP A 34 -8.85 10.26 -9.86
C ASP A 34 -8.33 11.03 -11.09
N ARG A 35 -8.64 12.32 -11.23
CA ARG A 35 -8.09 13.16 -12.31
C ARG A 35 -6.57 13.32 -12.25
N MET A 36 -6.00 13.38 -11.05
CA MET A 36 -4.54 13.41 -10.86
C MET A 36 -3.92 12.09 -11.31
N LEU A 37 -4.49 10.98 -10.87
CA LEU A 37 -4.02 9.64 -11.18
C LEU A 37 -4.24 9.25 -12.65
N ASP A 38 -5.18 9.88 -13.35
CA ASP A 38 -5.30 9.73 -14.82
C ASP A 38 -4.06 10.26 -15.56
N LYS A 39 -3.34 11.23 -14.98
CA LYS A 39 -2.14 11.83 -15.57
C LYS A 39 -0.83 11.30 -14.97
N HIS A 40 -0.85 10.95 -13.69
CA HIS A 40 0.33 10.63 -12.87
C HIS A 40 0.13 9.32 -12.10
N LEU A 41 -0.30 8.27 -12.79
CA LEU A 41 -0.59 6.96 -12.20
C LEU A 41 0.62 6.29 -11.53
N ASP A 42 1.83 6.61 -11.97
CA ASP A 42 3.10 6.06 -11.46
C ASP A 42 3.70 6.89 -10.32
N ASP A 43 3.09 8.00 -9.89
CA ASP A 43 3.54 8.79 -8.74
C ASP A 43 3.00 8.21 -7.43
N GLU A 44 3.87 7.57 -6.66
CA GLU A 44 3.50 6.97 -5.37
C GLU A 44 3.02 7.98 -4.32
N ASN A 45 3.46 9.25 -4.39
CA ASN A 45 3.09 10.26 -3.40
C ASN A 45 1.61 10.62 -3.48
N ILE A 46 1.06 10.67 -4.69
CA ILE A 46 -0.38 10.90 -4.91
C ILE A 46 -1.19 9.75 -4.32
N TRP A 47 -0.73 8.51 -4.51
CA TRP A 47 -1.35 7.33 -3.90
C TRP A 47 -1.29 7.34 -2.37
N PHE A 48 -0.16 7.73 -1.79
CA PHE A 48 -0.03 7.86 -0.34
C PHE A 48 -0.98 8.91 0.23
N ASP A 49 -1.02 10.11 -0.36
CA ASP A 49 -1.92 11.18 0.11
C ASP A 49 -3.38 10.77 -0.05
N TYR A 50 -3.75 10.13 -1.17
CA TYR A 50 -5.12 9.66 -1.38
C TYR A 50 -5.50 8.55 -0.38
N GLY A 51 -4.63 7.56 -0.19
CA GLY A 51 -4.84 6.49 0.77
C GLY A 51 -4.95 7.02 2.20
N GLN A 52 -4.06 7.92 2.60
CA GLN A 52 -4.07 8.55 3.93
C GLN A 52 -5.34 9.37 4.15
N TRP A 53 -5.79 10.13 3.15
CA TRP A 53 -7.07 10.82 3.22
C TRP A 53 -8.24 9.84 3.37
N CYS A 54 -8.22 8.71 2.63
CA CYS A 54 -9.23 7.67 2.76
C CYS A 54 -9.28 7.08 4.18
N GLU A 55 -8.13 6.87 4.81
CA GLU A 55 -8.04 6.31 6.17
C GLU A 55 -8.45 7.30 7.26
N THR A 56 -8.02 8.55 7.14
CA THR A 56 -8.13 9.52 8.24
C THR A 56 -9.36 10.40 8.15
N LYS A 57 -9.86 10.66 6.93
CA LYS A 57 -11.00 11.55 6.68
C LYS A 57 -12.23 10.76 6.23
N LEU A 58 -12.11 10.03 5.12
CA LEU A 58 -13.25 9.29 4.55
C LEU A 58 -13.71 8.15 5.46
N LYS A 59 -12.76 7.38 6.00
CA LYS A 59 -12.98 6.25 6.93
C LYS A 59 -13.88 5.15 6.39
N ILE A 60 -13.86 4.93 5.07
CA ILE A 60 -14.58 3.83 4.41
C ILE A 60 -13.56 2.79 3.95
N HIS A 61 -13.43 1.71 4.73
CA HIS A 61 -12.43 0.66 4.52
C HIS A 61 -12.43 0.07 3.11
N SER A 62 -13.61 -0.17 2.52
CA SER A 62 -13.72 -0.73 1.17
C SER A 62 -13.13 0.19 0.09
N ILE A 63 -13.26 1.51 0.28
CA ILE A 63 -12.67 2.50 -0.63
C ILE A 63 -11.16 2.57 -0.42
N THR A 64 -10.69 2.63 0.83
CA THR A 64 -9.25 2.59 1.16
C THR A 64 -8.56 1.36 0.55
N CYS A 65 -9.15 0.18 0.73
CA CYS A 65 -8.62 -1.07 0.16
C CYS A 65 -8.57 -1.01 -1.37
N ARG A 66 -9.60 -0.47 -2.01
CA ARG A 66 -9.65 -0.30 -3.47
C ARG A 66 -8.55 0.64 -3.97
N VAL A 67 -8.31 1.75 -3.26
CA VAL A 67 -7.26 2.72 -3.60
C VAL A 67 -5.89 2.07 -3.51
N TYR A 68 -5.54 1.45 -2.37
CA TYR A 68 -4.23 0.82 -2.20
C TYR A 68 -3.99 -0.36 -3.16
N LYS A 69 -5.00 -1.20 -3.42
CA LYS A 69 -4.89 -2.26 -4.46
C LYS A 69 -4.68 -1.69 -5.88
N ARG A 70 -5.17 -0.48 -6.15
CA ARG A 70 -4.93 0.22 -7.42
C ARG A 70 -3.50 0.76 -7.43
N ALA A 71 -3.05 1.36 -6.32
CA ALA A 71 -1.70 1.89 -6.15
C ALA A 71 -0.61 0.86 -6.45
N VAL A 72 -0.65 -0.33 -5.84
CA VAL A 72 0.37 -1.37 -6.05
C VAL A 72 0.40 -1.96 -7.47
N ARG A 73 -0.67 -1.79 -8.26
CA ARG A 73 -0.69 -2.18 -9.67
C ARG A 73 0.05 -1.18 -10.56
N HIS A 74 0.08 0.09 -10.19
CA HIS A 74 0.74 1.15 -10.94
C HIS A 74 2.14 1.49 -10.41
N CYS A 75 2.36 1.31 -9.11
CA CYS A 75 3.64 1.51 -8.43
C CYS A 75 4.09 0.21 -7.74
N PRO A 76 4.28 -0.91 -8.47
CA PRO A 76 4.64 -2.20 -7.86
C PRO A 76 6.01 -2.18 -7.18
N TYR A 77 6.88 -1.24 -7.57
CA TYR A 77 8.20 -1.04 -6.98
C TYR A 77 8.13 -0.46 -5.55
N SER A 78 6.99 0.12 -5.15
CA SER A 78 6.85 0.79 -3.85
C SER A 78 6.54 -0.22 -2.74
N CYS A 79 7.57 -0.62 -2.01
CA CYS A 79 7.45 -1.46 -0.82
C CYS A 79 6.47 -0.86 0.21
N ALA A 80 6.51 0.46 0.40
CA ALA A 80 5.64 1.14 1.35
C ALA A 80 4.15 1.07 0.93
N LEU A 81 3.81 1.16 -0.36
CA LEU A 81 2.43 0.98 -0.82
C LEU A 81 1.93 -0.46 -0.61
N TRP A 82 2.80 -1.47 -0.79
CA TRP A 82 2.46 -2.85 -0.45
C TRP A 82 2.18 -3.03 1.04
N GLN A 83 3.00 -2.43 1.92
CA GLN A 83 2.73 -2.44 3.36
C GLN A 83 1.39 -1.80 3.70
N GLN A 84 1.07 -0.63 3.12
CA GLN A 84 -0.23 0.01 3.35
C GLN A 84 -1.40 -0.82 2.83
N THR A 85 -1.23 -1.49 1.68
CA THR A 85 -2.25 -2.38 1.12
C THR A 85 -2.56 -3.53 2.08
N LEU A 86 -1.54 -4.25 2.56
CA LEU A 86 -1.71 -5.36 3.49
C LEU A 86 -2.37 -4.91 4.81
N LEU A 87 -1.91 -3.79 5.36
CA LEU A 87 -2.44 -3.24 6.60
C LEU A 87 -3.89 -2.73 6.45
N ALA A 88 -4.24 -2.13 5.31
CA ALA A 88 -5.59 -1.70 5.03
C ALA A 88 -6.56 -2.88 4.94
N LEU A 89 -6.14 -3.98 4.30
CA LEU A 89 -6.92 -5.22 4.21
C LEU A 89 -7.11 -5.88 5.59
N GLU A 90 -6.07 -5.88 6.42
CA GLU A 90 -6.20 -6.37 7.79
C GLU A 90 -7.21 -5.54 8.59
N ARG A 91 -7.10 -4.20 8.52
CA ARG A 91 -8.03 -3.27 9.19
C ARG A 91 -9.47 -3.44 8.72
N SER A 92 -9.69 -3.74 7.44
CA SER A 92 -11.02 -3.96 6.88
C SER A 92 -11.62 -5.32 7.25
N GLY A 93 -10.86 -6.22 7.89
CA GLY A 93 -11.27 -7.60 8.11
C GLY A 93 -11.42 -8.38 6.80
N SER A 94 -10.59 -8.07 5.79
CA SER A 94 -10.61 -8.83 4.53
C SER A 94 -10.31 -10.31 4.78
N PRO A 95 -10.81 -11.21 3.90
CA PRO A 95 -10.51 -12.62 3.97
C PRO A 95 -9.00 -12.89 4.03
N VAL A 96 -8.63 -13.89 4.82
CA VAL A 96 -7.24 -14.29 5.03
C VAL A 96 -6.57 -14.65 3.70
N GLU A 97 -7.31 -15.32 2.82
CA GLU A 97 -6.84 -15.77 1.52
C GLU A 97 -6.49 -14.60 0.61
N GLU A 98 -7.24 -13.49 0.71
CA GLU A 98 -6.96 -12.28 -0.04
C GLU A 98 -5.67 -11.59 0.43
N ILE A 99 -5.50 -11.47 1.76
CA ILE A 99 -4.29 -10.91 2.36
C ILE A 99 -3.06 -11.77 2.01
N ASP A 100 -3.18 -13.08 2.16
CA ASP A 100 -2.11 -14.02 1.90
C ASP A 100 -1.73 -14.04 0.40
N GLY A 101 -2.70 -13.85 -0.50
CA GLY A 101 -2.46 -13.66 -1.93
C GLY A 101 -1.71 -12.36 -2.23
N MET A 102 -2.06 -11.24 -1.58
CA MET A 102 -1.34 -9.97 -1.73
C MET A 102 0.07 -10.02 -1.17
N TRP A 103 0.28 -10.78 -0.10
CA TRP A 103 1.61 -11.04 0.43
C TRP A 103 2.51 -11.71 -0.62
N ILE A 104 2.03 -12.76 -1.29
CA ILE A 104 2.80 -13.46 -2.33
C ILE A 104 3.20 -12.50 -3.46
N SER A 105 2.25 -11.68 -3.94
CA SER A 105 2.55 -10.68 -4.97
C SER A 105 3.56 -9.63 -4.50
N ALA A 106 3.47 -9.16 -3.25
CA ALA A 106 4.41 -8.19 -2.69
C ALA A 106 5.83 -8.77 -2.54
N GLN A 107 5.97 -10.07 -2.28
CA GLN A 107 7.28 -10.72 -2.19
C GLN A 107 8.03 -10.69 -3.53
N GLU A 108 7.32 -10.81 -4.65
CA GLU A 108 7.90 -10.80 -6.00
C GLU A 108 8.46 -9.42 -6.40
N THR A 109 8.09 -8.35 -5.68
CA THR A 109 8.54 -6.99 -5.97
C THR A 109 9.69 -6.52 -5.08
N ILE A 110 10.21 -7.38 -4.19
CA ILE A 110 11.31 -7.01 -3.29
C ILE A 110 12.60 -6.83 -4.09
N SER A 111 13.12 -5.61 -4.13
CA SER A 111 14.34 -5.26 -4.85
C SER A 111 15.53 -4.98 -3.94
N THR A 112 15.29 -4.66 -2.66
CA THR A 112 16.34 -4.36 -1.68
C THR A 112 16.18 -5.15 -0.39
N LEU A 113 17.30 -5.29 0.35
CA LEU A 113 17.29 -5.92 1.67
C LEU A 113 16.41 -5.16 2.68
N GLU A 114 16.35 -3.83 2.57
CA GLU A 114 15.55 -2.99 3.44
C GLU A 114 14.05 -3.20 3.17
N ASP A 115 13.65 -3.19 1.90
CA ASP A 115 12.27 -3.47 1.51
C ASP A 115 11.83 -4.86 1.95
N GLY A 116 12.70 -5.85 1.75
CA GLY A 116 12.46 -7.21 2.21
C GLY A 116 12.23 -7.26 3.72
N ARG A 117 13.14 -6.68 4.52
CA ARG A 117 12.96 -6.60 5.98
C ARG A 117 11.66 -5.91 6.37
N ALA A 118 11.30 -4.83 5.68
CA ALA A 118 10.10 -4.07 5.95
C ALA A 118 8.82 -4.87 5.66
N LEU A 119 8.73 -5.52 4.50
CA LEU A 119 7.58 -6.33 4.09
C LEU A 119 7.40 -7.58 4.96
N TYR A 120 8.48 -8.37 5.16
CA TYR A 120 8.43 -9.56 6.02
C TYR A 120 8.01 -9.18 7.43
N ARG A 121 8.55 -8.09 7.99
CA ARG A 121 8.14 -7.61 9.32
C ARG A 121 6.65 -7.29 9.38
N THR A 122 6.11 -6.58 8.39
CA THR A 122 4.68 -6.25 8.33
C THR A 122 3.83 -7.52 8.37
N TYR A 123 4.09 -8.48 7.48
CA TYR A 123 3.30 -9.69 7.39
C TYR A 123 3.47 -10.62 8.60
N LEU A 124 4.68 -10.73 9.16
CA LEU A 124 4.92 -11.48 10.39
C LEU A 124 4.12 -10.94 11.58
N TYR A 125 4.00 -9.61 11.71
CA TYR A 125 3.15 -9.02 12.74
C TYR A 125 1.65 -9.29 12.51
N MET A 126 1.21 -9.37 11.26
CA MET A 126 -0.17 -9.76 10.92
C MET A 126 -0.42 -11.22 11.29
N LEU A 127 0.50 -12.12 10.94
CA LEU A 127 0.42 -13.53 11.32
C LEU A 127 0.42 -13.71 12.84
N ARG A 128 1.22 -12.93 13.56
CA ARG A 128 1.20 -12.93 15.03
C ARG A 128 -0.16 -12.53 15.58
N ARG A 129 -0.74 -11.42 15.12
CA ARG A 129 -2.08 -10.97 15.55
C ARG A 129 -3.15 -12.01 15.23
N ARG A 130 -3.06 -12.66 14.07
CA ARG A 130 -3.94 -13.75 13.66
C ARG A 130 -3.86 -14.94 14.62
N ALA A 131 -2.64 -15.39 14.94
CA ALA A 131 -2.42 -16.51 15.86
C ALA A 131 -2.88 -16.18 17.29
N ASP A 132 -2.61 -14.96 17.77
CA ASP A 132 -3.05 -14.48 19.08
C ASP A 132 -4.59 -14.43 19.18
N ALA A 133 -5.30 -14.22 18.06
CA ALA A 133 -6.76 -14.18 18.00
C ALA A 133 -7.44 -15.54 17.81
N THR A 134 -6.66 -16.61 17.52
CA THR A 134 -7.17 -17.96 17.31
C THR A 134 -6.58 -18.92 18.36
N ASP A 135 -6.10 -20.09 17.95
CA ASP A 135 -5.62 -21.16 18.84
C ASP A 135 -4.13 -21.03 19.18
N LYS A 136 -3.54 -19.84 19.00
CA LYS A 136 -2.09 -19.61 19.17
C LYS A 136 -1.24 -20.51 18.26
N ASP A 137 -1.76 -20.80 17.06
CA ASP A 137 -1.00 -21.51 16.04
C ASP A 137 -0.02 -20.54 15.33
N PHE A 138 1.24 -20.63 15.72
CA PHE A 138 2.33 -19.83 15.15
C PHE A 138 3.07 -20.54 14.02
N GLN A 139 2.64 -21.72 13.57
CA GLN A 139 3.38 -22.51 12.56
C GLN A 139 3.63 -21.71 11.28
N LYS A 140 2.59 -21.05 10.73
CA LYS A 140 2.74 -20.22 9.54
C LYS A 140 3.70 -19.05 9.76
N MET A 141 3.67 -18.42 10.93
CA MET A 141 4.59 -17.33 11.28
C MET A 141 6.04 -17.81 11.32
N THR A 142 6.30 -18.97 11.93
CA THR A 142 7.63 -19.59 11.97
C THR A 142 8.15 -19.90 10.57
N LEU A 143 7.32 -20.51 9.72
CA LEU A 143 7.70 -20.81 8.33
C LEU A 143 8.07 -19.54 7.55
N VAL A 144 7.25 -18.50 7.62
CA VAL A 144 7.53 -17.22 6.93
C VAL A 144 8.79 -16.55 7.48
N PHE A 145 9.06 -16.66 8.79
CA PHE A 145 10.27 -16.11 9.39
C PHE A 145 11.53 -16.81 8.86
N GLU A 146 11.51 -18.14 8.81
CA GLU A 146 12.62 -18.93 8.27
C GLU A 146 12.82 -18.69 6.77
N ASP A 147 11.74 -18.61 6.00
CA ASP A 147 11.77 -18.30 4.57
C ASP A 147 12.35 -16.90 4.32
N GLY A 148 11.93 -15.90 5.11
CA GLY A 148 12.49 -14.56 5.05
C GLY A 148 13.97 -14.50 5.41
N ALA A 149 14.40 -15.24 6.44
CA ALA A 149 15.81 -15.34 6.80
C ALA A 149 16.67 -15.91 5.65
N LYS A 150 16.18 -16.97 4.98
CA LYS A 150 16.86 -17.59 3.83
C LYS A 150 16.86 -16.67 2.61
N ALA A 151 15.73 -16.04 2.30
CA ALA A 151 15.58 -15.19 1.13
C ALA A 151 16.42 -13.91 1.23
N LEU A 152 16.49 -13.30 2.42
CA LEU A 152 17.18 -12.02 2.64
C LEU A 152 18.67 -12.19 2.98
N PHE A 153 19.06 -13.35 3.51
CA PHE A 153 20.43 -13.66 3.89
C PHE A 153 20.80 -15.07 3.42
N PRO A 154 20.91 -15.28 2.10
CA PRO A 154 21.38 -16.55 1.58
C PRO A 154 22.79 -16.82 2.13
N SER A 155 23.02 -18.01 2.68
CA SER A 155 24.34 -18.44 3.14
C SER A 155 25.36 -18.25 2.02
N GLU A 156 26.40 -17.46 2.29
CA GLU A 156 27.55 -17.08 1.45
C GLU A 156 27.53 -17.57 -0.02
N GLY A 157 27.31 -16.65 -0.97
CA GLY A 157 27.81 -16.83 -2.33
C GLY A 157 27.04 -16.21 -3.50
N VAL A 158 25.80 -15.74 -3.33
CA VAL A 158 25.05 -15.12 -4.44
C VAL A 158 24.27 -13.92 -3.94
N LEU A 159 24.66 -12.72 -4.38
CA LEU A 159 23.88 -11.50 -4.24
C LEU A 159 22.52 -11.71 -4.92
N GLY A 160 21.50 -12.07 -4.13
CA GLY A 160 20.16 -12.41 -4.58
C GLY A 160 19.23 -11.21 -4.76
N PHE A 161 19.72 -10.11 -5.33
CA PHE A 161 18.85 -9.04 -5.84
C PHE A 161 19.29 -8.72 -7.28
N VAL A 162 19.02 -9.65 -8.19
CA VAL A 162 19.03 -9.37 -9.64
C VAL A 162 17.71 -9.86 -10.21
N ARG A 163 16.76 -8.94 -10.34
CA ARG A 163 15.99 -8.71 -11.57
C ARG A 163 15.20 -7.42 -11.48
#